data_AF-A0A094H847-F1
#
_entry.id   AF-A0A094H847-F1
#
_cell.length_a   1.000
_cell.length_b   1.000
_cell.length_c   1.000
_cell.angle_alpha   90.00
_cell.angle_beta   90.00
_cell.angle_gamma   90.00
#
_symmetry.space_group_name_H-M   'P 1'
#
loop_
_entity.id
_entity.type
_entity.pdbx_description
1 polymer ?
#
loop_
_entity_poly.entity_id
_entity_poly.type
_entity_poly.pdbx_seq_one_letter_code
_entity_poly.pdbx_strand_id
1 'polypeptide(L)'
;MIDTAYPGKNALDPVPVVPFTEASSPAISEKNQVLLRRCVEEATGMLRVWRLPVWDERLAKKRPRTILIRARRYVPMPGSIIAGLDLKRRDKMLGWAEYDQGIFHEVVDVEGHHCSIFAQENIGGISEAVRLSLGKLERLGSLKAML
;
A
#
# COMPACT_ATOMS: atom_id res chain seq x y z
N MET A 1 4.01 -2.83 -6.52
CA MET A 1 3.10 -2.60 -5.39
C MET A 1 2.56 -1.18 -5.50
N ILE A 2 1.26 -0.96 -5.27
CA ILE A 2 0.65 0.37 -5.40
C ILE A 2 0.13 0.78 -4.02
N ASP A 3 0.68 1.87 -3.52
CA ASP A 3 0.25 2.65 -2.37
C ASP A 3 -0.17 1.90 -1.09
N THR A 4 0.44 0.76 -0.81
CA THR A 4 0.09 -0.06 0.37
C THR A 4 1.04 0.25 1.53
N ALA A 5 0.51 0.62 2.69
CA ALA A 5 1.30 0.78 3.91
C ALA A 5 1.65 -0.57 4.57
N TYR A 6 2.78 -0.64 5.26
CA TYR A 6 3.21 -1.85 5.96
C TYR A 6 2.23 -2.17 7.11
N PRO A 7 1.69 -3.41 7.18
CA PRO A 7 0.70 -3.80 8.18
C PRO A 7 1.29 -4.05 9.57
N GLY A 8 2.60 -3.85 9.78
CA GLY A 8 3.25 -4.06 11.06
C GLY A 8 2.60 -3.27 12.19
N LYS A 9 2.66 -3.82 13.40
CA LYS A 9 2.09 -3.18 14.60
C LYS A 9 2.76 -1.81 14.77
N ASN A 10 1.97 -0.76 14.63
CA ASN A 10 2.31 0.55 15.18
C ASN A 10 2.22 0.41 16.71
N ALA A 11 3.31 -0.06 17.32
CA ALA A 11 3.54 0.24 18.71
C ALA A 11 3.73 1.75 18.79
N LEU A 12 2.76 2.44 19.41
CA LEU A 12 2.87 3.83 19.85
C LEU A 12 2.70 4.89 18.74
N ASP A 13 1.46 5.22 18.40
CA ASP A 13 1.14 6.60 18.00
C ASP A 13 -0.12 7.06 18.77
N PRO A 14 -0.08 8.21 19.47
CA PRO A 14 -1.21 8.77 20.22
C PRO A 14 -2.30 9.40 19.33
N VAL A 15 -2.25 9.15 18.01
CA VAL A 15 -3.22 9.70 17.07
C VAL A 15 -4.46 8.82 17.09
N PRO A 16 -5.67 9.38 17.25
CA PRO A 16 -6.90 8.62 17.07
C PRO A 16 -6.96 8.10 15.64
N VAL A 17 -6.57 6.84 15.46
CA VAL A 17 -6.68 6.13 14.20
C VAL A 17 -8.14 5.73 14.04
N VAL A 18 -8.86 6.44 13.19
CA VAL A 18 -10.15 5.98 12.72
C VAL A 18 -9.85 4.93 11.63
N PRO A 19 -10.32 3.67 11.79
CA PRO A 19 -10.30 2.73 10.68
C PRO A 19 -11.00 3.41 9.50
N PHE A 20 -10.38 3.42 8.33
CA PHE A 20 -11.03 3.92 7.13
C PHE A 20 -12.09 2.90 6.70
N THR A 21 -13.23 2.91 7.38
CA THR A 21 -14.48 2.49 6.78
C THR A 21 -14.94 3.70 6.00
N GLU A 22 -14.97 3.61 4.67
CA GLU A 22 -15.68 4.58 3.85
C GLU A 22 -17.01 4.87 4.54
N ALA A 23 -17.15 6.10 5.03
CA ALA A 23 -18.32 6.52 5.75
C ALA A 23 -19.53 6.14 4.89
N SER A 24 -20.43 5.33 5.47
CA SER A 24 -21.65 4.77 4.88
C SER A 24 -22.06 5.48 3.58
N SER A 25 -21.54 5.00 2.45
CA SER A 25 -21.95 5.55 1.16
C SER A 25 -23.45 5.26 1.04
N PRO A 26 -24.29 6.26 0.75
CA PRO A 26 -25.73 6.07 0.60
C PRO A 26 -26.07 5.12 -0.55
N ALA A 27 -25.09 4.80 -1.42
CA ALA A 27 -25.20 3.83 -2.49
C ALA A 27 -25.14 2.36 -2.02
N ILE A 28 -24.63 2.09 -0.80
CA ILE A 28 -24.51 0.74 -0.26
C ILE A 28 -25.72 0.44 0.62
N SER A 29 -26.53 -0.54 0.22
CA SER A 29 -27.69 -1.00 1.01
C SER A 29 -27.27 -1.41 2.43
N GLU A 30 -28.15 -1.23 3.40
CA GLU A 30 -27.87 -1.57 4.80
C GLU A 30 -27.38 -3.01 4.99
N LYS A 31 -28.02 -3.96 4.28
CA LYS A 31 -27.59 -5.37 4.25
C LYS A 31 -26.14 -5.51 3.78
N ASN A 32 -25.76 -4.81 2.70
CA ASN A 32 -24.41 -4.87 2.18
C ASN A 32 -23.40 -4.18 3.11
N GLN A 33 -23.80 -3.14 3.84
CA GLN A 33 -22.95 -2.51 4.85
C GLN A 33 -22.63 -3.49 6.00
N VAL A 34 -23.62 -4.26 6.46
CA VAL A 34 -23.40 -5.29 7.50
C VAL A 34 -22.43 -6.37 7.01
N LEU A 35 -22.63 -6.86 5.78
CA LEU A 35 -21.74 -7.88 5.19
C LEU A 35 -20.32 -7.33 5.00
N LEU A 36 -20.18 -6.10 4.52
CA LEU A 36 -18.89 -5.43 4.36
C LEU A 36 -18.15 -5.34 5.70
N ARG A 37 -18.81 -4.87 6.75
CA ARG A 37 -18.21 -4.75 8.09
C ARG A 37 -17.67 -6.09 8.58
N ARG A 38 -18.46 -7.15 8.46
CA ARG A 38 -18.04 -8.50 8.85
C ARG A 38 -16.83 -8.99 8.05
N CYS A 39 -16.83 -8.80 6.73
CA CYS A 39 -15.68 -9.18 5.90
C CYS A 39 -14.41 -8.40 6.29
N VAL A 40 -14.53 -7.10 6.56
CA VAL A 40 -13.40 -6.27 7.00
C VAL A 40 -12.88 -6.71 8.36
N GLU A 41 -13.76 -7.03 9.31
CA GLU A 41 -13.39 -7.56 10.62
C GLU A 41 -12.64 -8.90 10.52
N GLU A 42 -13.18 -9.84 9.74
CA GLU A 42 -12.55 -11.15 9.49
C GLU A 42 -11.18 -10.98 8.82
N ALA A 43 -11.08 -10.17 7.77
CA ALA A 43 -9.81 -9.87 7.10
C ALA A 43 -8.79 -9.22 8.05
N THR A 44 -9.24 -8.27 8.89
CA THR A 44 -8.37 -7.64 9.90
C THR A 44 -7.89 -8.67 10.93
N GLY A 45 -8.76 -9.59 11.35
CA GLY A 45 -8.40 -10.70 12.23
C GLY A 45 -7.33 -11.60 11.61
N MET A 46 -7.48 -11.95 10.33
CA MET A 46 -6.49 -12.74 9.58
C MET A 46 -5.14 -12.02 9.49
N LEU A 47 -5.14 -10.73 9.17
CA LEU A 47 -3.91 -9.93 9.06
C LEU A 47 -3.15 -9.83 10.38
N ARG A 48 -3.82 -9.86 11.54
CA ARG A 48 -3.17 -9.78 12.85
C ARG A 48 -2.27 -10.98 13.17
N VAL A 49 -2.64 -12.16 12.68
CA VAL A 49 -1.89 -13.41 12.91
C VAL A 49 -1.06 -13.81 11.70
N TRP A 50 -1.27 -13.15 10.55
CA TRP A 50 -0.52 -13.42 9.35
C TRP A 50 0.95 -13.01 9.52
N ARG A 51 1.85 -13.92 9.15
CA ARG A 51 3.29 -13.67 9.11
C ARG A 51 3.70 -13.49 7.65
N LEU A 52 4.34 -12.36 7.36
CA LEU A 52 4.86 -12.09 6.02
C LEU A 52 5.94 -13.14 5.66
N PRO A 53 5.96 -13.62 4.40
CA PRO A 53 6.90 -14.65 3.98
C PRO A 53 8.32 -14.09 3.90
N VAL A 54 9.23 -14.51 4.77
CA VAL A 54 10.63 -14.04 4.78
C VAL A 54 11.43 -14.66 3.63
N TRP A 55 12.17 -13.83 2.89
CA TRP A 55 13.05 -14.27 1.80
C TRP A 55 14.52 -14.27 2.22
N ASP A 56 14.87 -15.11 3.21
CA ASP A 56 16.24 -15.26 3.69
C ASP A 56 17.09 -16.18 2.81
N GLU A 57 18.41 -16.15 3.00
CA GLU A 57 19.41 -17.07 2.45
C GLU A 57 19.11 -17.59 1.02
N ARG A 58 18.60 -18.83 0.92
CA ARG A 58 18.33 -19.55 -0.32
C ARG A 58 17.18 -18.95 -1.12
N LEU A 59 16.25 -18.26 -0.45
CA LEU A 59 15.08 -17.63 -1.05
C LEU A 59 15.32 -16.15 -1.40
N ALA A 60 16.38 -15.53 -0.88
CA ALA A 60 16.72 -14.14 -1.17
C ALA A 60 16.82 -13.87 -2.69
N LYS A 61 17.42 -14.79 -3.45
CA LYS A 61 17.53 -14.68 -4.92
C LYS A 61 16.22 -14.92 -5.67
N LYS A 62 15.21 -15.50 -5.00
CA LYS A 62 13.87 -15.79 -5.54
C LYS A 62 12.84 -14.71 -5.16
N ARG A 63 13.21 -13.72 -4.35
CA ARG A 63 12.31 -12.62 -3.99
C ARG A 63 11.86 -11.88 -5.27
N PRO A 64 10.55 -11.65 -5.47
CA PRO A 64 10.07 -10.84 -6.57
C PRO A 64 10.68 -9.44 -6.53
N ARG A 65 11.25 -9.00 -7.65
CA ARG A 65 11.66 -7.60 -7.79
C ARG A 65 10.40 -6.75 -7.77
N THR A 66 10.37 -5.76 -6.89
CA THR A 66 9.18 -4.94 -6.68
C THR A 66 9.56 -3.48 -6.78
N ILE A 67 8.73 -2.69 -7.48
CA ILE A 67 8.75 -1.23 -7.42
C ILE A 67 7.49 -0.80 -6.68
N LEU A 68 7.64 0.14 -5.75
CA LEU A 68 6.52 0.77 -5.05
C LEU A 68 6.11 2.03 -5.79
N ILE A 69 4.85 2.13 -6.19
CA ILE A 69 4.25 3.37 -6.67
C ILE A 69 3.45 3.98 -5.52
N ARG A 70 3.88 5.14 -5.03
CA ARG A 70 3.39 5.77 -3.80
C ARG A 70 2.65 7.07 -4.11
N ALA A 71 1.43 7.21 -3.60
CA ALA A 71 0.70 8.47 -3.62
C ALA A 71 1.38 9.47 -2.66
N ARG A 72 1.56 10.72 -3.10
CA ARG A 72 2.26 11.74 -2.31
C ARG A 72 1.43 12.29 -1.17
N ARG A 73 0.12 12.42 -1.35
CA ARG A 73 -0.74 13.18 -0.44
C ARG A 73 -1.40 12.27 0.59
N TYR A 74 -1.75 12.88 1.71
CA TYR A 74 -2.63 12.29 2.70
C TYR A 74 -4.07 12.28 2.18
N VAL A 75 -4.84 11.27 2.57
CA VAL A 75 -6.30 11.27 2.44
C VAL A 75 -6.85 12.43 3.27
N PRO A 76 -7.70 13.30 2.69
CA PRO A 76 -8.32 14.39 3.42
C PRO A 76 -9.15 13.86 4.59
N MET A 77 -8.87 14.36 5.79
CA MET A 77 -9.58 14.01 7.02
C MET A 77 -10.00 15.30 7.76
N PRO A 78 -11.12 15.30 8.49
CA PRO A 78 -11.52 16.46 9.30
C PRO A 78 -10.51 16.78 10.40
N GLY A 79 -10.22 18.07 10.58
CA GLY A 79 -9.36 18.57 11.66
C GLY A 79 -7.91 18.08 11.54
N SER A 80 -7.35 17.60 12.65
CA SER A 80 -5.97 17.08 12.74
C SER A 80 -5.90 15.55 12.74
N ILE A 81 -6.95 14.86 12.30
CA ILE A 81 -7.00 13.39 12.26
C ILE A 81 -6.20 12.91 11.04
N ILE A 82 -5.45 11.82 11.21
CA ILE A 82 -4.74 11.14 10.12
C ILE A 82 -5.44 9.80 9.88
N ALA A 83 -5.74 9.49 8.62
CA ALA A 83 -6.29 8.19 8.26
C ALA A 83 -5.29 7.08 8.61
N GLY A 84 -5.75 5.93 9.11
CA GLY A 84 -4.85 4.84 9.50
C GLY A 84 -3.90 4.36 8.38
N LEU A 85 -4.36 4.44 7.13
CA LEU A 85 -3.58 4.13 5.93
C LEU A 85 -2.40 5.10 5.69
N ASP A 86 -2.42 6.29 6.28
CA ASP A 86 -1.42 7.34 6.08
C ASP A 86 -0.45 7.50 7.26
N LEU A 87 -0.52 6.64 8.28
CA LEU A 87 0.38 6.69 9.43
C LEU A 87 1.86 6.69 9.02
N LYS A 88 2.19 5.92 7.98
CA LYS A 88 3.55 5.84 7.43
C LYS A 88 3.75 6.69 6.17
N ARG A 89 2.84 7.63 5.84
CA ARG A 89 2.89 8.41 4.59
C ARG A 89 4.17 9.22 4.41
N ARG A 90 4.76 9.70 5.52
CA ARG A 90 6.05 10.43 5.49
C ARG A 90 7.23 9.53 5.12
N ASP A 91 7.14 8.25 5.43
CA ASP A 91 8.16 7.28 5.05
C ASP A 91 8.09 7.00 3.55
N LYS A 92 9.25 7.06 2.88
CA LYS A 92 9.40 6.73 1.46
C LYS A 92 8.92 5.31 1.15
N MET A 93 9.15 4.36 2.06
CA MET A 93 8.76 2.97 1.88
C MET A 93 7.45 2.61 2.59
N LEU A 94 6.69 3.60 3.09
CA LEU A 94 5.43 3.39 3.81
C LEU A 94 5.52 2.35 4.95
N GLY A 95 6.65 2.32 5.66
CA GLY A 95 6.92 1.39 6.76
C GLY A 95 7.48 0.03 6.35
N TRP A 96 7.54 -0.29 5.05
CA TRP A 96 7.99 -1.62 4.60
C TRP A 96 9.48 -1.89 4.86
N ALA A 97 10.28 -0.85 5.11
CA ALA A 97 11.67 -0.98 5.50
C ALA A 97 11.84 -1.68 6.86
N GLU A 98 10.83 -1.63 7.74
CA GLU A 98 10.82 -2.36 9.02
C GLU A 98 10.78 -3.88 8.82
N TYR A 99 10.18 -4.31 7.71
CA TYR A 99 10.12 -5.70 7.33
C TYR A 99 11.38 -6.11 6.56
N ASP A 100 11.74 -5.36 5.52
CA ASP A 100 12.92 -5.64 4.70
C ASP A 100 13.34 -4.37 3.94
N GLN A 101 14.51 -3.82 4.28
CA GLN A 101 15.04 -2.60 3.66
C GLN A 101 15.29 -2.74 2.16
N GLY A 102 15.48 -3.97 1.65
CA GLY A 102 15.72 -4.24 0.25
C GLY A 102 14.45 -4.56 -0.55
N ILE A 103 13.27 -4.60 0.06
CA ILE A 103 12.05 -5.14 -0.59
C ILE A 103 11.68 -4.41 -1.89
N PHE A 104 11.95 -3.10 -1.97
CA PHE A 104 11.72 -2.32 -3.18
C PHE A 104 13.03 -1.99 -3.88
N HIS A 105 13.07 -2.25 -5.19
CA HIS A 105 14.14 -1.79 -6.05
C HIS A 105 14.07 -0.27 -6.27
N GLU A 106 12.86 0.28 -6.26
CA GLU A 106 12.61 1.71 -6.44
C GLU A 106 11.27 2.09 -5.83
N VAL A 107 11.15 3.36 -5.43
CA VAL A 107 9.89 4.00 -5.07
C VAL A 107 9.64 5.14 -6.06
N VAL A 108 8.48 5.12 -6.71
CA VAL A 108 8.01 6.11 -7.68
C VAL A 108 6.84 6.86 -7.06
N ASP A 109 6.98 8.17 -6.91
CA ASP A 109 5.90 8.99 -6.35
C ASP A 109 4.95 9.49 -7.44
N VAL A 110 3.65 9.41 -7.17
CA VAL A 110 2.58 9.91 -8.05
C VAL A 110 1.65 10.87 -7.32
N GLU A 111 0.92 11.69 -8.08
CA GLU A 111 -0.07 12.62 -7.53
C GLU A 111 -1.31 11.90 -6.99
N GLY A 112 -2.01 12.58 -6.08
CA GLY A 112 -3.17 12.06 -5.36
C GLY A 112 -2.82 11.50 -3.98
N HIS A 113 -3.83 10.86 -3.38
CA HIS A 113 -3.75 10.10 -2.13
C HIS A 113 -4.28 8.67 -2.38
N HIS A 114 -4.22 7.78 -1.39
CA HIS A 114 -4.61 6.37 -1.53
C HIS A 114 -5.95 6.17 -2.25
N CYS A 115 -6.99 6.92 -1.84
CA CYS A 115 -8.33 6.83 -2.43
C CYS A 115 -8.51 7.55 -3.78
N SER A 116 -7.59 8.43 -4.19
CA SER A 116 -7.69 9.21 -5.44
C SER A 116 -6.59 8.92 -6.45
N ILE A 117 -5.67 8.00 -6.15
CA ILE A 117 -4.57 7.64 -7.06
C ILE A 117 -5.07 7.16 -8.43
N PHE A 118 -6.29 6.59 -8.48
CA PHE A 118 -6.98 6.17 -9.71
C PHE A 118 -8.12 7.11 -10.14
N ALA A 119 -8.25 8.29 -9.51
CA ALA A 119 -9.22 9.28 -9.93
C ALA A 119 -8.89 9.80 -11.35
N GLN A 120 -9.90 10.32 -12.04
CA GLN A 120 -9.80 10.72 -13.45
C GLN A 120 -8.67 11.74 -13.70
N GLU A 121 -8.47 12.65 -12.76
CA GLU A 121 -7.41 13.66 -12.79
C GLU A 121 -5.99 13.09 -12.62
N ASN A 122 -5.85 11.91 -11.98
CA ASN A 122 -4.56 11.27 -11.70
C ASN A 122 -4.27 10.09 -12.64
N ILE A 123 -5.28 9.60 -13.38
CA ILE A 123 -5.21 8.34 -14.15
C ILE A 123 -4.05 8.33 -15.16
N GLY A 124 -3.76 9.47 -15.81
CA GLY A 124 -2.65 9.59 -16.75
C GLY A 124 -1.30 9.37 -16.07
N GLY A 125 -1.08 10.03 -14.92
CA GLY A 125 0.17 9.93 -14.16
C GLY A 125 0.41 8.54 -13.57
N ILE A 126 -0.62 7.92 -12.97
CA ILE A 126 -0.48 6.54 -12.46
C ILE A 126 -0.27 5.52 -13.59
N SER A 127 -0.94 5.69 -14.73
CA SER A 127 -0.78 4.78 -15.88
C SER A 127 0.65 4.84 -16.44
N GLU A 128 1.20 6.04 -16.57
CA GLU A 128 2.59 6.22 -16.97
C GLU A 128 3.56 5.62 -15.96
N ALA A 129 3.36 5.87 -14.66
CA ALA A 129 4.20 5.31 -13.60
C ALA A 129 4.19 3.78 -13.61
N VAL A 130 3.01 3.16 -13.80
CA VAL A 130 2.87 1.70 -13.94
C VAL A 130 3.64 1.21 -15.17
N ARG A 131 3.42 1.81 -16.34
CA ARG A 131 4.10 1.42 -17.59
C ARG A 131 5.62 1.49 -17.45
N LEU A 132 6.16 2.60 -16.92
CA LEU A 132 7.60 2.78 -16.72
C LEU A 132 8.17 1.78 -15.71
N SER A 133 7.45 1.54 -14.62
CA SER A 133 7.86 0.59 -13.58
C SER A 133 7.91 -0.83 -14.11
N LEU A 134 6.88 -1.27 -14.86
CA LEU A 134 6.86 -2.59 -15.48
C LEU A 134 7.99 -2.76 -16.49
N GLY A 135 8.22 -1.78 -17.37
CA GLY A 135 9.34 -1.83 -18.32
C GLY A 135 10.70 -1.89 -17.62
N LYS A 136 10.85 -1.27 -16.44
CA LYS A 136 12.07 -1.39 -15.63
C LYS A 136 12.21 -2.79 -15.01
N LEU A 137 11.13 -3.35 -14.47
CA LEU A 137 11.10 -4.71 -13.94
C LEU A 137 11.43 -5.76 -15.01
N GLU A 138 10.89 -5.61 -16.22
CA GLU A 138 11.20 -6.47 -17.36
C GLU A 138 12.70 -6.46 -17.69
N ARG A 139 13.31 -5.27 -17.85
CA ARG A 139 14.76 -5.15 -18.10
C ARG A 139 15.60 -5.82 -17.01
N LEU A 140 15.22 -5.62 -15.74
CA LEU A 140 15.88 -6.27 -14.60
C LEU A 140 15.71 -7.80 -14.57
N GLY A 141 14.63 -8.31 -15.16
CA GLY A 141 14.39 -9.72 -15.38
C GLY A 141 15.25 -10.28 -16.53
N SER A 142 15.24 -9.61 -17.68
CA SER A 142 15.97 -10.05 -18.89
C SER A 142 17.49 -10.06 -18.71
N LEU A 143 18.06 -9.11 -17.96
CA LEU A 143 19.51 -9.10 -17.66
C LEU A 143 20.00 -10.35 -16.91
N LYS A 144 19.11 -11.07 -16.23
CA LYS A 144 19.43 -12.32 -15.52
C LYS A 144 19.36 -13.57 -16.41
N ALA A 145 18.78 -13.47 -17.61
CA ALA A 145 18.68 -14.58 -18.56
C ALA A 145 19.83 -14.63 -19.57
N MET A 146 20.65 -13.58 -19.62
CA MET A 146 21.81 -13.45 -20.52
C MET A 146 23.18 -13.72 -19.84
N LEU A 147 23.18 -13.98 -18.53
CA LEU A 147 24.35 -14.37 -17.72
C LEU A 147 24.13 -15.77 -17.14
#